data_AF-A0A6L8Q8Q0-F1
#
_entry.id   AF-A0A6L8Q8Q0-F1
#
_cell.length_a   1.000
_cell.length_b   1.000
_cell.length_c   1.000
_cell.angle_alpha   90.00
_cell.angle_beta   90.00
_cell.angle_gamma   90.00
#
_symmetry.space_group_name_H-M   'P 1'
#
loop_
_entity.id
_entity.type
_entity.pdbx_description
1 polymer ?
#
loop_
_entity_poly.entity_id
_entity_poly.type
_entity_poly.pdbx_seq_one_letter_code
_entity_poly.pdbx_strand_id
1 'polypeptide(L)'
;MSKSNSQFNISSASFEPAYMKLFRSGELYRRSRQALRHLENCKVCPRDCEINRLENEKAVCKTGRHALVGSYAPHFGEEDCLRGTNGSGTIFFSLCNLKCVFCQNYDISQDGEGIEVSPQDLAA
;
A
#
# COMPACT_ATOMS: atom_id res chain seq x y z
N MET A 1 -44.35 11.68 5.30
CA MET A 1 -43.53 10.67 4.59
C MET A 1 -42.09 10.79 5.08
N SER A 2 -41.70 9.98 6.05
CA SER A 2 -40.34 9.95 6.60
C SER A 2 -39.40 9.38 5.54
N LYS A 3 -38.68 10.25 4.83
CA LYS A 3 -37.61 9.80 3.96
C LYS A 3 -36.41 9.46 4.84
N SER A 4 -36.06 8.17 4.76
CA SER A 4 -34.69 7.71 4.58
C SER A 4 -33.79 7.68 5.83
N ASN A 5 -33.83 6.54 6.53
CA ASN A 5 -32.57 5.89 6.93
C ASN A 5 -31.76 5.69 5.64
N SER A 6 -30.88 6.64 5.34
CA SER A 6 -29.96 6.55 4.22
C SER A 6 -29.10 5.31 4.44
N GLN A 7 -29.20 4.35 3.53
CA GLN A 7 -28.40 3.11 3.49
C GLN A 7 -26.88 3.37 3.58
N PHE A 8 -26.44 4.63 3.40
CA PHE A 8 -25.05 5.04 3.31
C PHE A 8 -24.56 5.86 4.51
N ASN A 9 -25.40 6.12 5.51
CA ASN A 9 -24.99 6.87 6.71
C ASN A 9 -24.70 5.91 7.87
N ILE A 10 -23.45 5.81 8.29
CA ILE A 10 -23.01 5.03 9.46
C ILE A 10 -22.75 5.99 10.62
N SER A 11 -23.34 5.72 11.79
CA SER A 11 -23.02 6.49 13.00
C SER A 11 -21.59 6.23 13.44
N SER A 12 -20.83 7.28 13.76
CA SER A 12 -19.45 7.18 14.24
C SER A 12 -19.33 6.32 15.50
N ALA A 13 -20.32 6.36 16.39
CA ALA A 13 -20.34 5.54 17.61
C ALA A 13 -20.45 4.03 17.33
N SER A 14 -20.98 3.65 16.17
CA SER A 14 -21.15 2.26 15.74
C SER A 14 -20.13 1.82 14.69
N PHE A 15 -19.24 2.74 14.25
CA PHE A 15 -18.30 2.46 13.18
C PHE A 15 -17.05 1.78 13.73
N GLU A 16 -16.77 0.58 13.22
CA GLU A 16 -15.49 -0.09 13.40
C GLU A 16 -14.83 -0.23 12.01
N PRO A 17 -13.59 0.26 11.82
CA PRO A 17 -12.84 0.00 10.60
C PRO A 17 -12.64 -1.52 10.40
N ALA A 18 -12.81 -2.00 9.16
CA ALA A 18 -12.72 -3.42 8.86
C ALA A 18 -11.40 -4.08 9.33
N TYR A 19 -10.29 -3.34 9.30
CA TYR A 19 -8.99 -3.84 9.75
C TYR A 19 -8.93 -4.10 11.27
N MET A 20 -9.69 -3.37 12.09
CA MET A 20 -9.72 -3.58 13.55
C MET A 20 -10.41 -4.91 13.90
N LYS A 21 -11.49 -5.24 13.20
CA LYS A 21 -12.16 -6.54 13.32
C LYS A 21 -11.23 -7.70 12.91
N LEU A 22 -10.47 -7.53 11.82
CA LEU A 22 -9.49 -8.52 11.36
C LEU A 22 -8.32 -8.65 12.34
N PHE A 23 -7.89 -7.56 12.96
CA PHE A 23 -6.86 -7.56 13.98
C PHE A 23 -7.29 -8.35 15.22
N ARG A 24 -8.46 -8.01 15.79
CA ARG A 24 -9.02 -8.65 16.99
C ARG A 24 -9.26 -10.15 16.83
N SER A 25 -9.68 -10.57 15.64
CA SER A 25 -9.89 -11.98 15.31
C SER A 25 -8.60 -12.76 15.03
N GLY A 26 -7.45 -12.08 14.92
CA GLY A 26 -6.18 -12.70 14.53
C GLY A 26 -6.03 -12.95 13.03
N GLU A 27 -7.07 -12.72 12.25
CA GLU A 27 -7.11 -12.94 10.80
C GLU A 27 -6.11 -12.03 10.07
N LEU A 28 -5.92 -10.80 10.54
CA LEU A 28 -4.94 -9.87 9.95
C LEU A 28 -3.52 -10.45 9.98
N TYR A 29 -3.13 -11.06 11.11
CA TYR A 29 -1.83 -11.72 11.24
C TYR A 29 -1.71 -12.94 10.34
N ARG A 30 -2.79 -13.72 10.21
CA ARG A 30 -2.81 -14.88 9.31
C ARG A 30 -2.59 -14.45 7.85
N ARG A 31 -3.29 -13.41 7.40
CA ARG A 31 -3.15 -12.85 6.05
C ARG A 31 -1.76 -12.26 5.82
N SER A 32 -1.22 -11.53 6.79
CA SER A 32 0.15 -10.98 6.71
C SER A 32 1.19 -12.09 6.52
N ARG A 33 1.15 -13.15 7.34
CA ARG A 33 2.04 -14.31 7.18
C ARG A 33 1.87 -15.02 5.84
N GLN A 34 0.64 -15.12 5.35
CA GLN A 34 0.37 -15.71 4.02
C GLN A 34 0.97 -14.85 2.90
N ALA A 35 0.79 -13.53 2.96
CA ALA A 35 1.38 -12.61 1.98
C ALA A 35 2.91 -12.69 1.96
N LEU A 36 3.55 -12.83 3.14
CA LEU A 36 5.00 -13.04 3.22
C LEU A 36 5.45 -14.35 2.56
N ARG A 37 4.71 -15.45 2.75
CA ARG A 37 5.04 -16.72 2.06
C ARG A 37 4.90 -16.62 0.54
N HIS A 38 3.93 -15.86 0.04
CA HIS A 38 3.79 -15.64 -1.40
C HIS A 38 4.98 -14.89 -2.03
N LEU A 39 5.88 -14.32 -1.21
CA LEU A 39 7.10 -13.70 -1.70
C LEU A 39 8.19 -14.72 -2.09
N GLU A 40 8.10 -15.98 -1.65
CA GLU A 40 9.02 -17.07 -2.03
C GLU A 40 8.88 -17.44 -3.52
N ASN A 41 7.69 -17.23 -4.09
CA ASN A 41 7.38 -17.40 -5.51
C ASN A 41 6.47 -16.23 -5.93
N CYS A 42 7.09 -15.10 -6.30
CA CYS A 42 6.37 -13.84 -6.43
C CYS A 42 5.47 -13.76 -7.69
N LYS A 43 4.15 -13.73 -7.45
CA LYS A 43 3.10 -13.58 -8.48
C LYS A 43 2.21 -12.36 -8.28
N VAL A 44 2.67 -11.38 -7.49
CA VAL A 44 1.87 -10.20 -7.08
C VAL A 44 1.45 -9.31 -8.26
N CYS A 45 2.13 -9.42 -9.40
CA CYS A 45 1.77 -8.69 -10.60
C CYS A 45 1.68 -9.60 -11.83
N PRO A 46 1.05 -9.14 -12.93
CA PRO A 46 0.83 -9.96 -14.13
C PRO A 46 2.10 -10.43 -14.86
N ARG A 47 3.29 -10.00 -14.43
CA ARG A 47 4.57 -10.48 -14.98
C ARG A 47 4.88 -11.92 -14.56
N ASP A 48 4.30 -12.40 -13.46
CA ASP A 48 4.47 -13.76 -12.93
C ASP A 48 5.92 -14.26 -12.96
N CYS A 49 6.84 -13.49 -12.35
CA CYS A 49 8.27 -13.76 -12.46
C CYS A 49 8.79 -14.88 -11.55
N GLU A 50 7.99 -15.34 -10.60
CA GLU A 50 8.25 -16.47 -9.69
C GLU A 50 9.53 -16.39 -8.82
N ILE A 51 10.24 -15.27 -8.84
CA ILE A 51 11.44 -15.08 -8.02
C ILE A 51 11.15 -15.07 -6.51
N ASN A 52 12.19 -15.38 -5.74
CA ASN A 52 12.13 -15.41 -4.29
C ASN A 52 12.56 -14.07 -3.69
N ARG A 53 11.59 -13.23 -3.32
CA ARG A 53 11.88 -11.94 -2.66
C ARG A 53 12.38 -12.10 -1.23
N LEU A 54 12.22 -13.26 -0.58
CA LEU A 54 12.76 -13.48 0.76
C LEU A 54 14.29 -13.50 0.75
N GLU A 55 14.89 -13.99 -0.33
CA GLU A 55 16.34 -13.92 -0.61
C GLU A 55 16.75 -12.62 -1.30
N ASN A 56 15.87 -11.61 -1.28
CA ASN A 56 16.05 -10.30 -1.89
C ASN A 56 16.26 -10.32 -3.42
N GLU A 57 15.77 -11.36 -4.10
CA GLU A 57 15.85 -11.45 -5.56
C GLU A 57 15.04 -10.33 -6.25
N LYS A 58 15.51 -9.92 -7.42
CA LYS A 58 14.95 -8.81 -8.21
C LYS A 58 14.64 -9.26 -9.63
N ALA A 59 13.49 -8.81 -10.14
CA ALA A 59 13.08 -8.97 -11.54
C ALA A 59 12.89 -7.60 -12.20
N VAL A 60 12.09 -7.51 -13.26
CA VAL A 60 11.85 -6.27 -14.04
C VAL A 60 11.41 -5.07 -13.18
N CYS A 61 10.65 -5.31 -12.11
CA CYS A 61 10.21 -4.25 -11.20
C CYS A 61 11.31 -3.77 -10.24
N LYS A 62 12.47 -4.44 -10.15
CA LYS A 62 13.62 -4.12 -9.31
C LYS A 62 13.39 -4.09 -7.78
N THR A 63 12.18 -4.26 -7.28
CA THR A 63 11.83 -4.27 -5.84
C THR A 63 12.45 -5.47 -5.12
N GLY A 64 12.95 -5.35 -3.89
CA GLY A 64 13.52 -6.47 -3.12
C GLY A 64 12.53 -7.12 -2.16
N ARG A 65 13.03 -7.58 -0.99
CA ARG A 65 12.23 -8.05 0.14
C ARG A 65 11.42 -6.93 0.79
N HIS A 66 12.04 -5.77 0.91
CA HIS A 66 11.50 -4.60 1.58
C HIS A 66 11.06 -3.54 0.58
N ALA A 67 10.18 -2.66 1.06
CA ALA A 67 9.73 -1.53 0.28
C ALA A 67 10.84 -0.46 0.24
N LEU A 68 10.90 0.26 -0.87
CA LEU A 68 11.66 1.50 -0.96
C LEU A 68 10.69 2.66 -0.84
N VAL A 69 10.99 3.65 0.00
CA VAL A 69 10.21 4.87 0.17
C VAL A 69 10.97 6.02 -0.47
N GLY A 70 10.39 6.60 -1.52
CA GLY A 70 10.95 7.75 -2.22
C GLY A 70 10.69 9.05 -1.48
N SER A 71 9.45 9.23 -1.01
CA SER A 71 9.07 10.41 -0.22
C SER A 71 7.81 10.15 0.59
N TYR A 72 7.56 10.99 1.60
CA TYR A 72 6.31 11.01 2.36
C TYR A 72 6.02 12.44 2.81
N ALA A 73 4.76 12.86 2.77
CA ALA A 73 4.35 14.22 3.10
C ALA A 73 2.83 14.32 3.36
N PRO A 74 2.38 15.39 4.04
CA PRO A 74 0.98 15.82 3.97
C PRO A 74 0.59 16.11 2.52
N HIS A 75 -0.55 15.59 2.08
CA HIS A 75 -1.05 15.70 0.72
C HIS A 75 -2.44 16.34 0.71
N PHE A 76 -2.50 17.56 0.17
CA PHE A 76 -3.71 18.35 0.07
C PHE A 76 -4.35 18.31 -1.33
N GLY A 77 -3.73 17.62 -2.28
CA GLY A 77 -4.17 17.55 -3.68
C GLY A 77 -5.18 16.44 -3.99
N GLU A 78 -5.50 15.58 -3.03
CA GLU A 78 -6.51 14.51 -3.16
C GLU A 78 -7.93 15.10 -3.26
N GLU A 79 -8.92 14.32 -3.71
CA GLU A 79 -10.31 14.76 -3.74
C GLU A 79 -10.85 15.11 -2.34
N ASP A 80 -11.75 16.10 -2.28
CA ASP A 80 -12.34 16.64 -1.04
C ASP A 80 -12.94 15.56 -0.12
N CYS A 81 -13.53 14.52 -0.71
CA CYS A 81 -14.11 13.41 0.04
C CYS A 81 -13.08 12.48 0.70
N LEU A 82 -11.82 12.52 0.27
CA LEU A 82 -10.73 11.69 0.78
C LEU A 82 -9.77 12.48 1.69
N ARG A 83 -9.44 13.72 1.34
CA ARG A 83 -8.53 14.56 2.15
C ARG A 83 -9.18 15.13 3.42
N GLY A 84 -10.50 15.11 3.52
CA GLY A 84 -11.23 15.74 4.62
C GLY A 84 -10.82 17.21 4.82
N THR A 85 -10.75 17.66 6.07
CA THR A 85 -10.40 19.06 6.38
C THR A 85 -8.90 19.31 6.56
N ASN A 86 -8.12 18.25 6.81
CA ASN A 86 -6.72 18.36 7.24
C ASN A 86 -5.71 17.80 6.23
N GLY A 87 -6.17 17.43 5.03
CA GLY A 87 -5.31 16.72 4.08
C GLY A 87 -5.30 15.21 4.33
N SER A 88 -4.68 14.50 3.40
CA SER A 88 -4.33 13.08 3.55
C SER A 88 -2.83 12.95 3.85
N GLY A 89 -2.42 11.81 4.40
CA GLY A 89 -1.01 11.45 4.46
C GLY A 89 -0.65 10.63 3.22
N THR A 90 0.44 10.97 2.55
CA THR A 90 0.92 10.22 1.38
C THR A 90 2.32 9.66 1.63
N ILE A 91 2.50 8.40 1.23
CA ILE A 91 3.80 7.73 1.15
C ILE A 91 3.97 7.28 -0.30
N PHE A 92 5.02 7.76 -0.97
CA PHE A 92 5.39 7.33 -2.31
C PHE A 92 6.42 6.20 -2.22
N PHE A 93 6.00 5.00 -2.64
CA PHE A 93 6.92 3.88 -2.81
C PHE A 93 7.68 4.01 -4.12
N SER A 94 8.96 3.60 -4.09
CA SER A 94 9.81 3.56 -5.26
C SER A 94 9.66 2.23 -6.00
N LEU A 95 9.98 2.27 -7.30
CA LEU A 95 9.98 1.17 -8.25
C LEU A 95 8.58 0.68 -8.66
N CYS A 96 8.33 0.68 -9.98
CA CYS A 96 7.09 0.19 -10.56
C CYS A 96 7.33 -1.02 -11.48
N ASN A 97 6.40 -1.97 -11.44
CA ASN A 97 6.35 -3.13 -12.34
C ASN A 97 5.87 -2.77 -13.77
N LEU A 98 5.31 -1.57 -13.95
CA LEU A 98 5.01 -0.95 -15.24
C LEU A 98 6.20 -0.13 -15.74
N LYS A 99 6.26 0.09 -17.06
CA LYS A 99 7.32 0.83 -17.77
C LYS A 99 6.71 1.87 -18.71
N CYS A 100 5.91 2.78 -18.14
CA CYS A 100 5.19 3.79 -18.90
C CYS A 100 6.17 4.79 -19.52
N VAL A 101 6.09 5.02 -20.83
CA VAL A 101 6.93 6.02 -21.54
C VAL A 101 6.62 7.47 -21.16
N PHE A 102 5.47 7.69 -20.52
CA PHE A 102 4.96 9.00 -20.06
C PHE A 102 4.91 9.09 -18.53
N CYS A 103 5.73 8.31 -17.81
CA CYS A 103 5.71 8.28 -16.36
C CYS A 103 6.07 9.66 -15.77
N GLN A 104 5.13 10.29 -15.07
CA GLN A 104 5.35 11.57 -14.40
C GLN A 104 6.26 11.45 -13.17
N ASN A 105 6.31 10.26 -12.56
CA ASN A 105 7.09 9.95 -11.36
C ASN A 105 8.28 9.04 -11.72
N TYR A 106 8.99 9.36 -12.80
CA TYR A 106 10.04 8.51 -13.38
C TYR A 106 11.21 8.31 -12.41
N ASP A 107 11.62 9.37 -11.74
CA ASP A 107 12.61 9.43 -10.65
C ASP A 107 12.39 8.33 -9.60
N ILE A 108 11.18 8.23 -9.03
CA ILE A 108 10.88 7.20 -8.03
C ILE A 108 10.51 5.86 -8.67
N SER A 109 9.85 5.84 -9.83
CA SER A 109 9.30 4.61 -10.43
C SER A 109 10.32 3.79 -11.22
N GLN A 110 11.33 4.43 -11.80
CA GLN A 110 12.27 3.82 -12.75
C GLN A 110 13.73 3.96 -12.33
N ASP A 111 14.13 5.14 -11.86
CA ASP A 111 15.49 5.39 -11.33
C ASP A 111 15.65 4.83 -9.92
N GLY A 112 14.56 4.75 -9.16
CA GLY A 112 14.51 4.06 -7.88
C GLY A 112 15.05 4.88 -6.72
N GLU A 113 14.89 6.20 -6.79
CA GLU A 113 15.19 7.09 -5.66
C GLU A 113 14.39 6.70 -4.42
N GLY A 114 15.05 6.66 -3.27
CA GLY A 114 14.41 6.35 -1.99
C GLY A 114 15.30 5.55 -1.05
N ILE A 115 14.73 5.24 0.12
CA ILE A 115 15.38 4.43 1.16
C ILE A 115 14.64 3.11 1.34
N GLU A 116 15.40 2.02 1.47
CA GLU A 116 14.81 0.74 1.86
C GLU A 116 14.38 0.79 3.33
N VAL A 117 13.14 0.39 3.63
CA VAL A 117 12.57 0.46 4.99
C VAL A 117 12.00 -0.89 5.43
N SER A 118 12.21 -1.23 6.70
CA SER A 118 11.56 -2.40 7.28
C SER A 118 10.07 -2.14 7.55
N PRO A 119 9.23 -3.18 7.74
CA PRO A 119 7.85 -2.99 8.16
C PRO A 119 7.69 -2.22 9.47
N GLN A 120 8.68 -2.31 10.37
CA GLN A 120 8.71 -1.58 11.63
C GLN A 120 9.01 -0.11 11.40
N ASP A 121 10.00 0.21 10.56
CA ASP A 121 10.34 1.60 10.22
C ASP A 121 9.19 2.29 9.49
N LEU A 122 8.49 1.57 8.60
CA LEU A 122 7.35 2.10 7.86
C LEU A 122 6.14 2.40 8.76
N ALA A 123 6.00 1.71 9.90
CA ALA A 123 4.87 1.83 10.80
C ALA A 123 5.12 2.77 12.00
N ALA A 124 6.36 3.24 12.17
CA ALA A 124 6.77 4.15 13.25
C ALA A 124 6.17 5.55 13.07
#